data_AF-A0A0N4Y972-F1
#
_entry.id   AF-A0A0N4Y972-F1
#
_cell.length_a   1.000
_cell.length_b   1.000
_cell.length_c   1.000
_cell.angle_alpha   90.00
_cell.angle_beta   90.00
_cell.angle_gamma   90.00
#
_symmetry.space_group_name_H-M   'P 1'
#
loop_
_entity.id
_entity.type
_entity.pdbx_description
1 polymer ?
#
loop_
_entity_poly.entity_id
_entity_poly.type
_entity_poly.pdbx_seq_one_letter_code
_entity_poly.pdbx_strand_id
1 'polypeptide(L)'
;MADPLKVKQRVLREGHALDEIFFCIRALSAGHPFEAARDRLYARLAAMKRKVDKYEPLLDVECGEVREDAELAASADRPCEVWLDTEGSNIETDNDVNIFQSFLDQQPSKLHRRAISYIINTVGLLITKIGMESFPSVSERAIAQLAALVEQEISPVTAGQLVQIASLFIYAVHCNGIAGDDDVCSVQQQHAVRALVSVFGAFLRPLALRLDEMRQWIEGTTKVPRVISRVLPALCVLCEWFSCPLASAIYRTMPSVEALSMSIVNIDTWHLLAKITNELARYQDGGELLKIEHSSGSDNACILPELAYLSSFSSVFPSSPRVLRYTTASDGQIPLQIRLAQLLLAAEYLDGSELSCFFFCEKSGKFMRSERVEGDLHEHMKSSNAHQNEELPRLSTPVTREELLERELRKHEQLLVLNDDRILQSCVNFTQHEPAQDSLFVDFKMPQSRDVPNIYRNVVLLTEDRVLNMKAMSQQIPCRTMTRFMKWAKIT
;
A
#
# COMPACT_ATOMS: atom_id res chain seq x y z
N MET A 1 40.13 -3.98 -3.17
CA MET A 1 39.76 -3.17 -1.98
C MET A 1 39.29 -1.80 -2.44
N ALA A 2 38.04 -1.42 -2.19
CA ALA A 2 37.53 -0.10 -2.57
C ALA A 2 37.97 0.95 -1.55
N ASP A 3 38.51 2.07 -2.02
CA ASP A 3 39.00 3.20 -1.23
C ASP A 3 37.90 3.78 -0.31
N PRO A 4 38.08 3.76 1.03
CA PRO A 4 37.10 4.26 2.01
C PRO A 4 36.70 5.72 1.80
N LEU A 5 37.60 6.56 1.27
CA LEU A 5 37.33 7.99 1.03
C LEU A 5 36.40 8.20 -0.17
N LYS A 6 36.53 7.37 -1.22
CA LYS A 6 35.60 7.37 -2.36
C LYS A 6 34.22 6.84 -1.98
N VAL A 7 34.13 5.87 -1.07
CA VAL A 7 32.84 5.40 -0.53
C VAL A 7 32.15 6.51 0.26
N LYS A 8 32.89 7.22 1.13
CA LYS A 8 32.35 8.34 1.93
C LYS A 8 31.86 9.51 1.05
N GLN A 9 32.67 9.95 0.07
CA GLN A 9 32.27 11.01 -0.87
C GLN A 9 31.06 10.63 -1.75
N ARG A 10 30.91 9.35 -2.12
CA ARG A 10 29.78 8.88 -2.93
C ARG A 10 28.49 8.76 -2.13
N VAL A 11 28.57 8.38 -0.85
CA VAL A 11 27.44 8.42 0.11
C VAL A 11 27.00 9.86 0.38
N LEU A 12 27.95 10.80 0.52
CA LEU A 12 27.66 12.25 0.58
C LEU A 12 26.90 12.75 -0.66
N ARG A 13 27.33 12.38 -1.88
CA ARG A 13 26.65 12.72 -3.16
C ARG A 13 25.21 12.22 -3.29
N GLU A 14 24.83 11.16 -2.57
CA GLU A 14 23.47 10.60 -2.61
C GLU A 14 22.58 11.16 -1.51
N GLY A 15 23.15 11.50 -0.34
CA GLY A 15 22.52 12.41 0.61
C GLY A 15 22.13 13.74 -0.06
N HIS A 16 23.03 14.29 -0.89
CA HIS A 16 22.75 15.49 -1.68
C HIS A 16 21.53 15.36 -2.61
N ALA A 17 21.22 14.18 -3.16
CA ALA A 17 20.06 14.03 -4.05
C ALA A 17 18.73 14.05 -3.29
N LEU A 18 18.66 13.34 -2.15
CA LEU A 18 17.48 13.37 -1.29
C LEU A 18 17.29 14.76 -0.68
N ASP A 19 18.36 15.38 -0.18
CA ASP A 19 18.34 16.74 0.38
C ASP A 19 17.84 17.75 -0.66
N GLU A 20 18.39 17.71 -1.87
CA GLU A 20 18.03 18.65 -2.93
C GLU A 20 16.56 18.50 -3.34
N ILE A 21 16.08 17.27 -3.50
CA ILE A 21 14.67 17.00 -3.80
C ILE A 21 13.79 17.47 -2.65
N PHE A 22 14.17 17.18 -1.40
CA PHE A 22 13.46 17.63 -0.21
C PHE A 22 13.31 19.16 -0.17
N PHE A 23 14.37 19.91 -0.44
CA PHE A 23 14.28 21.37 -0.46
C PHE A 23 13.48 21.89 -1.66
N CYS A 24 13.50 21.20 -2.81
CA CYS A 24 12.63 21.56 -3.92
C CYS A 24 11.14 21.36 -3.58
N ILE A 25 10.74 20.20 -3.04
CA ILE A 25 9.34 19.97 -2.66
C ILE A 25 8.90 20.93 -1.55
N ARG A 26 9.78 21.23 -0.59
CA ARG A 26 9.49 22.18 0.48
C ARG A 26 9.25 23.59 -0.06
N ALA A 27 10.05 24.02 -1.02
CA ALA A 27 9.89 25.31 -1.68
C ALA A 27 8.57 25.38 -2.48
N LEU A 28 8.12 24.26 -3.05
CA LEU A 28 6.85 24.16 -3.78
C LEU A 28 5.64 24.02 -2.84
N SER A 29 5.84 23.51 -1.62
CA SER A 29 4.79 23.35 -0.60
C SER A 29 4.65 24.52 0.37
N ALA A 30 5.49 25.54 0.27
CA ALA A 30 5.38 26.72 1.11
C ALA A 30 4.06 27.47 0.82
N GLY A 31 3.57 28.25 1.78
CA GLY A 31 2.39 29.11 1.57
C GLY A 31 2.53 30.09 0.39
N HIS A 32 3.77 30.41 0.00
CA HIS A 32 4.11 31.07 -1.26
C HIS A 32 5.10 30.19 -2.05
N PRO A 33 4.61 29.32 -2.95
CA PRO A 33 5.44 28.39 -3.69
C PRO A 33 6.52 29.08 -4.55
N PHE A 34 7.76 28.58 -4.48
CA PHE A 34 8.84 29.02 -5.36
C PHE A 34 8.90 28.15 -6.62
N GLU A 35 8.19 28.58 -7.66
CA GLU A 35 7.92 27.75 -8.84
C GLU A 35 9.16 27.32 -9.64
N ALA A 36 10.25 28.09 -9.59
CA ALA A 36 11.51 27.72 -10.25
C ALA A 36 12.15 26.45 -9.65
N ALA A 37 11.73 26.01 -8.46
CA ALA A 37 12.15 24.72 -7.91
C ALA A 37 11.56 23.52 -8.70
N ARG A 38 10.49 23.72 -9.48
CA ARG A 38 9.80 22.66 -10.21
C ARG A 38 10.68 22.02 -11.26
N ASP A 39 11.25 22.80 -12.17
CA ASP A 39 12.12 22.25 -13.23
C ASP A 39 13.31 21.48 -12.64
N ARG A 40 13.84 22.00 -11.52
CA ARG A 40 14.92 21.34 -10.77
C ARG A 40 14.48 20.01 -10.16
N LEU A 41 13.30 19.96 -9.55
CA LEU A 41 12.70 18.72 -9.03
C LEU A 41 12.56 17.68 -10.14
N TYR A 42 11.92 18.05 -11.25
CA TYR A 42 11.67 17.14 -12.37
C TYR A 42 12.97 16.62 -13.00
N ALA A 43 13.98 17.48 -13.16
CA ALA A 43 15.30 17.07 -13.65
C ALA A 43 15.97 16.03 -12.72
N ARG A 44 15.83 16.19 -11.40
CA ARG A 44 16.37 15.24 -10.41
C ARG A 44 15.61 13.92 -10.38
N LEU A 45 14.28 13.95 -10.47
CA LEU A 45 13.45 12.75 -10.56
C LEU A 45 13.79 11.94 -11.83
N ALA A 46 13.91 12.61 -12.98
CA ALA A 46 14.31 11.97 -14.24
C ALA A 46 15.74 11.40 -14.21
N ALA A 47 16.67 12.06 -13.50
CA ALA A 47 18.01 11.51 -13.28
C ALA A 47 17.98 10.25 -12.39
N MET A 48 17.08 10.21 -11.40
CA MET A 48 16.95 9.04 -10.53
C MET A 48 16.27 7.87 -11.21
N LYS A 49 15.25 8.11 -12.05
CA LYS A 49 14.64 7.08 -12.90
C LYS A 49 15.71 6.35 -13.74
N ARG A 50 16.54 7.09 -14.47
CA ARG A 50 17.65 6.53 -15.27
C ARG A 50 18.66 5.73 -14.44
N LYS A 51 18.75 5.98 -13.13
CA LYS A 51 19.61 5.21 -12.23
C LYS A 51 18.92 3.92 -11.80
N VAL A 52 17.62 3.96 -11.52
CA VAL A 52 16.81 2.78 -11.20
C VAL A 52 16.69 1.85 -12.41
N ASP A 53 16.54 2.37 -13.62
CA ASP A 53 16.51 1.55 -14.86
C ASP A 53 17.79 0.69 -15.02
N LYS A 54 18.91 1.06 -14.37
CA LYS A 54 20.16 0.26 -14.35
C LYS A 54 20.18 -0.81 -13.26
N TYR A 55 19.38 -0.64 -12.21
CA TYR A 55 19.23 -1.60 -11.13
C TYR A 55 18.16 -2.66 -11.43
N GLU A 56 17.15 -2.32 -12.24
CA GLU A 56 16.04 -3.22 -12.57
C GLU A 56 16.52 -4.60 -13.05
N PRO A 57 17.43 -4.74 -14.05
CA PRO A 57 17.86 -6.06 -14.50
C PRO A 57 18.55 -6.91 -13.42
N LEU A 58 19.16 -6.27 -12.42
CA LEU A 58 19.79 -6.98 -11.30
C LEU A 58 18.73 -7.47 -10.32
N LEU A 59 17.73 -6.63 -10.02
CA LEU A 59 16.62 -7.02 -9.15
C LEU A 59 15.63 -7.97 -9.82
N ASP A 60 15.50 -7.96 -11.14
CA ASP A 60 14.70 -8.94 -11.87
C ASP A 60 15.30 -10.36 -11.72
N VAL A 61 16.63 -10.47 -11.66
CA VAL A 61 17.32 -11.74 -11.36
C VAL A 61 17.19 -12.15 -9.89
N GLU A 62 17.23 -11.18 -8.97
CA GLU A 62 17.13 -11.45 -7.51
C GLU A 62 15.69 -11.72 -7.04
N CYS A 63 14.70 -11.04 -7.61
CA CYS A 63 13.33 -10.96 -7.12
C CYS A 63 12.27 -11.46 -8.10
N GLY A 64 12.67 -11.80 -9.33
CA GLY A 64 11.73 -12.07 -10.44
C GLY A 64 11.23 -10.79 -11.11
N GLU A 65 10.82 -10.93 -12.38
CA GLU A 65 10.20 -9.86 -13.16
C GLU A 65 8.75 -9.64 -12.71
N VAL A 66 8.43 -8.44 -12.22
CA VAL A 66 7.04 -8.03 -11.96
C VAL A 66 6.50 -7.33 -13.21
N ARG A 67 5.53 -7.96 -13.90
CA ARG A 67 4.89 -7.38 -15.10
C ARG A 67 3.47 -6.87 -14.80
N GLU A 68 3.05 -5.84 -15.55
CA GLU A 68 1.79 -5.06 -15.47
C GLU A 68 0.53 -5.83 -15.04
N ASP A 69 0.40 -7.09 -15.45
CA ASP A 69 -0.78 -7.91 -15.19
C ASP A 69 -0.91 -8.36 -13.74
N ALA A 70 0.15 -8.29 -12.92
CA ALA A 70 0.12 -8.78 -11.55
C ALA A 70 -0.74 -7.88 -10.62
N GLU A 71 -0.72 -6.56 -10.80
CA GLU A 71 -1.52 -5.63 -9.99
C GLU A 71 -2.96 -5.51 -10.51
N LEU A 72 -3.16 -5.45 -11.83
CA LEU A 72 -4.50 -5.59 -12.46
C LEU A 72 -5.11 -6.97 -12.19
N ALA A 73 -4.29 -7.99 -11.88
CA ALA A 73 -4.74 -9.29 -11.41
C ALA A 73 -4.97 -9.38 -9.91
N ALA A 74 -4.16 -8.72 -9.09
CA ALA A 74 -4.33 -8.70 -7.65
C ALA A 74 -5.43 -7.72 -7.19
N SER A 75 -5.80 -6.73 -8.00
CA SER A 75 -6.87 -5.76 -7.71
C SER A 75 -8.26 -6.23 -8.14
N ALA A 76 -8.36 -7.38 -8.78
CA ALA A 76 -9.62 -8.08 -8.98
C ALA A 76 -9.67 -9.22 -7.97
N ASP A 77 -10.82 -9.45 -7.34
CA ASP A 77 -11.12 -10.63 -6.52
C ASP A 77 -10.90 -11.92 -7.34
N ARG A 78 -9.64 -12.31 -7.51
CA ARG A 78 -9.26 -13.43 -8.37
C ARG A 78 -9.03 -14.68 -7.53
N PRO A 79 -9.72 -15.78 -7.87
CA PRO A 79 -9.39 -17.09 -7.38
C PRO A 79 -7.95 -17.49 -7.69
N CYS A 80 -7.29 -18.15 -6.74
CA CYS A 80 -5.94 -18.68 -6.95
C CYS A 80 -6.04 -19.92 -7.86
N GLU A 81 -5.28 -19.90 -8.96
CA GLU A 81 -5.21 -21.03 -9.88
C GLU A 81 -4.07 -21.97 -9.45
N VAL A 82 -4.40 -23.21 -9.06
CA VAL A 82 -3.43 -24.28 -8.77
C VAL A 82 -3.55 -25.35 -9.85
N TRP A 83 -2.46 -25.61 -10.57
CA TRP A 83 -2.44 -26.55 -11.70
C TRP A 83 -1.55 -27.75 -11.42
N LEU A 84 -2.02 -28.92 -11.84
CA LEU A 84 -1.28 -30.17 -11.75
C LEU A 84 -0.80 -30.59 -13.12
N ASP A 85 0.49 -30.87 -13.20
CA ASP A 85 1.10 -31.56 -14.33
C ASP A 85 0.65 -33.03 -14.30
N THR A 86 0.19 -33.55 -15.44
CA THR A 86 -0.28 -34.94 -15.59
C THR A 86 0.83 -35.97 -15.43
N GLU A 87 2.10 -35.55 -15.39
CA GLU A 87 3.27 -36.44 -15.29
C GLU A 87 3.78 -36.65 -13.85
N GLY A 88 3.16 -36.07 -12.82
CA GLY A 88 3.54 -36.33 -11.41
C GLY A 88 4.98 -35.95 -11.04
N SER A 89 5.71 -35.28 -11.92
CA SER A 89 7.02 -34.74 -11.62
C SER A 89 6.85 -33.53 -10.72
N ASN A 90 7.28 -33.69 -9.47
CA ASN A 90 7.53 -32.64 -8.49
C ASN A 90 7.74 -31.29 -9.20
N ILE A 91 6.77 -30.39 -9.02
CA ILE A 91 7.08 -28.98 -9.05
C ILE A 91 8.16 -28.87 -7.98
N GLU A 92 9.42 -28.78 -8.40
CA GLU A 92 10.46 -28.24 -7.55
C GLU A 92 9.84 -26.97 -7.02
N THR A 93 9.49 -26.99 -5.73
CA THR A 93 9.22 -25.79 -4.96
C THR A 93 10.39 -24.91 -5.29
N ASP A 94 10.16 -23.94 -6.19
CA ASP A 94 11.12 -22.91 -6.53
C ASP A 94 11.70 -22.52 -5.20
N ASN A 95 13.00 -22.74 -5.01
CA ASN A 95 13.64 -22.51 -3.71
C ASN A 95 13.18 -21.12 -3.32
N ASP A 96 12.31 -21.03 -2.31
CA ASP A 96 11.56 -19.82 -2.00
C ASP A 96 12.60 -18.86 -1.41
N VAL A 97 13.38 -18.24 -2.29
CA VAL A 97 14.45 -17.34 -1.93
C VAL A 97 13.72 -16.24 -1.21
N ASN A 98 13.88 -16.17 0.10
CA ASN A 98 13.29 -15.12 0.89
C ASN A 98 13.97 -13.80 0.47
N ILE A 99 13.39 -13.14 -0.54
CA ILE A 99 13.93 -11.93 -1.17
C ILE A 99 14.15 -10.85 -0.12
N PHE A 100 13.21 -10.75 0.83
CA PHE A 100 13.32 -9.81 1.92
C PHE A 100 14.52 -10.11 2.83
N GLN A 101 14.77 -11.38 3.16
CA GLN A 101 15.96 -11.81 3.90
C GLN A 101 17.24 -11.48 3.12
N SER A 102 17.26 -11.66 1.79
CA SER A 102 18.39 -11.22 0.95
C SER A 102 18.66 -9.73 1.10
N PHE A 103 17.62 -8.87 1.14
CA PHE A 103 17.81 -7.45 1.43
C PHE A 103 18.34 -7.18 2.84
N LEU A 104 17.87 -7.92 3.86
CA LEU A 104 18.37 -7.80 5.23
C LEU A 104 19.85 -8.19 5.35
N ASP A 105 20.32 -9.15 4.57
CA ASP A 105 21.70 -9.64 4.60
C ASP A 105 22.67 -8.81 3.73
N GLN A 106 22.13 -7.93 2.88
CA GLN A 106 22.95 -7.10 2.01
C GLN A 106 23.77 -6.05 2.78
N GLN A 107 24.94 -5.73 2.23
CA GLN A 107 25.82 -4.69 2.79
C GLN A 107 25.06 -3.36 2.96
N PRO A 108 24.98 -2.79 4.18
CA PRO A 108 24.09 -1.66 4.47
C PRO A 108 24.30 -0.43 3.60
N SER A 109 25.54 -0.12 3.23
CA SER A 109 25.86 1.02 2.35
C SER A 109 25.41 0.81 0.91
N LYS A 110 25.38 -0.44 0.42
CA LYS A 110 24.89 -0.78 -0.92
C LYS A 110 23.36 -0.74 -0.94
N LEU A 111 22.73 -1.35 0.07
CA LEU A 111 21.28 -1.31 0.25
C LEU A 111 20.78 0.13 0.37
N HIS A 112 21.39 0.95 1.23
CA HIS A 112 21.06 2.38 1.40
C HIS A 112 21.04 3.12 0.07
N ARG A 113 22.13 3.03 -0.71
CA ARG A 113 22.24 3.68 -2.01
C ARG A 113 21.11 3.28 -2.96
N ARG A 114 20.82 1.98 -3.03
CA ARG A 114 19.80 1.43 -3.95
C ARG A 114 18.41 1.83 -3.47
N ALA A 115 18.09 1.61 -2.20
CA ALA A 115 16.84 1.98 -1.55
C ALA A 115 16.49 3.46 -1.76
N ILE A 116 17.41 4.40 -1.48
CA ILE A 116 17.17 5.83 -1.70
C ILE A 116 16.85 6.13 -3.18
N SER A 117 17.50 5.43 -4.11
CA SER A 117 17.23 5.61 -5.55
C SER A 117 15.84 5.11 -5.94
N TYR A 118 15.44 3.94 -5.44
CA TYR A 118 14.11 3.38 -5.65
C TYR A 118 13.01 4.24 -5.04
N ILE A 119 13.17 4.66 -3.78
CA ILE A 119 12.22 5.53 -3.08
C ILE A 119 11.98 6.84 -3.84
N ILE A 120 13.06 7.50 -4.27
CA ILE A 120 12.95 8.74 -5.06
C ILE A 120 12.29 8.46 -6.41
N ASN A 121 12.55 7.32 -7.05
CA ASN A 121 11.89 6.96 -8.30
C ASN A 121 10.39 6.71 -8.09
N THR A 122 9.99 5.96 -7.05
CA THR A 122 8.58 5.75 -6.69
C THR A 122 7.84 7.08 -6.49
N VAL A 123 8.45 8.00 -5.73
CA VAL A 123 7.91 9.35 -5.54
C VAL A 123 7.87 10.13 -6.86
N GLY A 124 8.88 9.95 -7.72
CA GLY A 124 8.92 10.54 -9.06
C GLY A 124 7.80 10.07 -9.98
N LEU A 125 7.49 8.77 -9.98
CA LEU A 125 6.34 8.22 -10.70
C LEU A 125 5.04 8.87 -10.19
N LEU A 126 4.89 9.00 -8.87
CA LEU A 126 3.70 9.61 -8.26
C LEU A 126 3.53 11.09 -8.60
N ILE A 127 4.60 11.87 -8.57
CA ILE A 127 4.58 13.33 -8.83
C ILE A 127 4.42 13.61 -10.33
N THR A 128 5.19 12.93 -11.17
CA THR A 128 5.24 13.22 -12.61
C THR A 128 4.11 12.57 -13.39
N LYS A 129 3.51 11.50 -12.85
CA LYS A 129 2.49 10.66 -13.51
C LYS A 129 3.00 9.97 -14.78
N ILE A 130 4.33 9.93 -14.99
CA ILE A 130 4.98 9.32 -16.15
C ILE A 130 5.60 8.00 -15.71
N GLY A 131 5.37 6.93 -16.46
CA GLY A 131 5.94 5.61 -16.18
C GLY A 131 5.16 4.80 -15.15
N MET A 132 3.89 5.13 -14.92
CA MET A 132 3.05 4.49 -13.89
C MET A 132 2.83 3.00 -14.14
N GLU A 133 3.04 2.50 -15.36
CA GLU A 133 3.09 1.07 -15.68
C GLU A 133 4.16 0.30 -14.88
N SER A 134 5.26 0.99 -14.51
CA SER A 134 6.33 0.43 -13.68
C SER A 134 6.14 0.64 -12.18
N PHE A 135 5.12 1.42 -11.78
CA PHE A 135 4.87 1.76 -10.38
C PHE A 135 4.72 0.55 -9.45
N PRO A 136 3.98 -0.52 -9.80
CA PRO A 136 3.80 -1.69 -8.93
C PRO A 136 5.15 -2.31 -8.53
N SER A 137 5.93 -2.69 -9.54
CA SER A 137 7.25 -3.30 -9.40
C SER A 137 8.22 -2.40 -8.63
N VAL A 138 8.32 -1.13 -9.04
CA VAL A 138 9.28 -0.18 -8.46
C VAL A 138 8.91 0.15 -7.02
N SER A 139 7.63 0.35 -6.71
CA SER A 139 7.15 0.69 -5.36
C SER A 139 7.31 -0.47 -4.40
N GLU A 140 6.98 -1.70 -4.79
CA GLU A 140 7.17 -2.89 -3.98
C GLU A 140 8.66 -3.07 -3.60
N ARG A 141 9.55 -3.00 -4.59
CA ARG A 141 11.00 -3.07 -4.38
C ARG A 141 11.51 -1.91 -3.53
N ALA A 142 10.93 -0.72 -3.65
CA ALA A 142 11.30 0.44 -2.84
C ALA A 142 10.93 0.23 -1.37
N ILE A 143 9.70 -0.20 -1.09
CA ILE A 143 9.20 -0.41 0.27
C ILE A 143 9.90 -1.61 0.94
N ALA A 144 10.12 -2.71 0.21
CA ALA A 144 10.87 -3.86 0.72
C ALA A 144 12.30 -3.50 1.12
N GLN A 145 13.01 -2.76 0.26
CA GLN A 145 14.35 -2.29 0.59
C GLN A 145 14.35 -1.26 1.72
N LEU A 146 13.32 -0.41 1.83
CA LEU A 146 13.16 0.53 2.94
C LEU A 146 12.96 -0.21 4.27
N ALA A 147 12.07 -1.21 4.30
CA ALA A 147 11.82 -2.05 5.47
C ALA A 147 13.11 -2.75 5.92
N ALA A 148 13.83 -3.40 5.00
CA ALA A 148 15.13 -4.01 5.31
C ALA A 148 16.15 -2.98 5.81
N LEU A 149 16.21 -1.81 5.17
CA LEU A 149 17.11 -0.73 5.56
C LEU A 149 16.80 -0.21 6.96
N VAL A 150 15.54 -0.19 7.40
CA VAL A 150 15.12 0.26 8.74
C VAL A 150 15.27 -0.77 9.85
N GLU A 151 15.29 -2.04 9.50
CA GLU A 151 15.50 -3.15 10.44
C GLU A 151 16.99 -3.44 10.72
N GLN A 152 17.90 -3.11 9.79
CA GLN A 152 19.34 -3.30 9.97
C GLN A 152 19.95 -2.39 11.06
N GLU A 153 20.55 -2.98 12.10
CA GLU A 153 21.21 -2.24 13.21
C GLU A 153 22.36 -1.32 12.77
N ILE A 154 23.13 -1.76 11.77
CA ILE A 154 24.29 -1.03 11.24
C ILE A 154 23.95 -0.19 10.00
N SER A 155 22.67 0.11 9.78
CA SER A 155 22.22 0.87 8.61
C SER A 155 22.65 2.34 8.67
N PRO A 156 23.15 2.92 7.54
CA PRO A 156 23.66 4.29 7.51
C PRO A 156 22.57 5.36 7.37
N VAL A 157 21.30 4.97 7.15
CA VAL A 157 20.21 5.95 7.05
C VAL A 157 20.00 6.66 8.39
N THR A 158 19.85 7.97 8.33
CA THR A 158 19.67 8.82 9.51
C THR A 158 18.19 9.11 9.75
N ALA A 159 17.84 9.54 10.97
CA ALA A 159 16.49 9.99 11.29
C ALA A 159 16.02 11.12 10.36
N GLY A 160 16.91 12.07 10.06
CA GLY A 160 16.61 13.17 9.13
C GLY A 160 16.29 12.68 7.71
N GLN A 161 17.00 11.67 7.20
CA GLN A 161 16.68 11.08 5.90
C GLN A 161 15.31 10.40 5.89
N LEU A 162 14.92 9.72 6.99
CA LEU A 162 13.59 9.10 7.09
C LEU A 162 12.47 10.16 7.16
N VAL A 163 12.70 11.28 7.86
CA VAL A 163 11.79 12.43 7.88
C VAL A 163 11.64 13.03 6.48
N GLN A 164 12.73 13.20 5.74
CA GLN A 164 12.70 13.67 4.35
C GLN A 164 11.92 12.70 3.46
N ILE A 165 12.16 11.39 3.58
CA ILE A 165 11.41 10.36 2.84
C ILE A 165 9.91 10.46 3.12
N ALA A 166 9.49 10.56 4.39
CA ALA A 166 8.08 10.77 4.74
C ALA A 166 7.52 12.03 4.05
N SER A 167 8.29 13.13 4.07
CA SER A 167 7.88 14.41 3.46
C SER A 167 7.71 14.31 1.94
N LEU A 168 8.53 13.50 1.26
CA LEU A 168 8.42 13.23 -0.17
C LEU A 168 7.09 12.55 -0.53
N PHE A 169 6.68 11.54 0.24
CA PHE A 169 5.38 10.87 0.01
C PHE A 169 4.20 11.75 0.41
N ILE A 170 4.32 12.54 1.49
CA ILE A 170 3.30 13.54 1.86
C ILE A 170 3.11 14.55 0.72
N TYR A 171 4.21 15.06 0.15
CA TYR A 171 4.13 15.95 -1.02
C TYR A 171 3.44 15.27 -2.20
N ALA A 172 3.78 14.02 -2.49
CA ALA A 172 3.17 13.26 -3.57
C ALA A 172 1.65 13.11 -3.40
N VAL A 173 1.13 13.01 -2.17
CA VAL A 173 -0.32 13.05 -1.92
C VAL A 173 -0.90 14.42 -2.28
N HIS A 174 -0.31 15.48 -1.75
CA HIS A 174 -0.85 16.84 -1.87
C HIS A 174 -0.71 17.46 -3.25
N CYS A 175 0.33 17.12 -4.01
CA CYS A 175 0.47 17.59 -5.39
C CYS A 175 -0.49 16.89 -6.38
N ASN A 176 -1.20 15.84 -5.92
CA ASN A 176 -2.18 15.08 -6.69
C ASN A 176 -3.63 15.35 -6.29
N GLY A 177 -3.87 16.32 -5.40
CA GLY A 177 -5.22 16.77 -5.05
C GLY A 177 -5.97 17.35 -6.25
N ILE A 178 -7.28 17.13 -6.26
CA ILE A 178 -8.19 17.72 -7.25
C ILE A 178 -8.58 19.12 -6.76
N ALA A 179 -8.41 20.14 -7.61
CA ALA A 179 -8.81 21.49 -7.26
C ALA A 179 -10.33 21.67 -7.40
N GLY A 180 -10.99 22.09 -6.32
CA GLY A 180 -12.38 22.57 -6.35
C GLY A 180 -13.47 21.56 -6.03
N ASP A 181 -13.12 20.34 -5.61
CA ASP A 181 -14.08 19.36 -5.11
C ASP A 181 -13.47 18.60 -3.91
N ASP A 182 -13.95 18.93 -2.72
CA ASP A 182 -13.39 18.44 -1.45
C ASP A 182 -13.76 16.97 -1.18
N ASP A 183 -14.72 16.41 -1.93
CA ASP A 183 -15.26 15.05 -1.72
C ASP A 183 -14.72 14.01 -2.73
N VAL A 184 -13.76 14.39 -3.59
CA VAL A 184 -13.26 13.50 -4.67
C VAL A 184 -11.74 13.33 -4.61
N CYS A 185 -11.28 12.08 -4.55
CA CYS A 185 -9.86 11.72 -4.57
C CYS A 185 -9.46 11.05 -5.90
N SER A 186 -8.45 11.59 -6.58
CA SER A 186 -7.97 11.03 -7.85
C SER A 186 -7.29 9.67 -7.65
N VAL A 187 -7.34 8.78 -8.65
CA VAL A 187 -6.63 7.48 -8.61
C VAL A 187 -5.13 7.68 -8.28
N GLN A 188 -4.52 8.73 -8.82
CA GLN A 188 -3.13 9.06 -8.55
C GLN A 188 -2.89 9.43 -7.08
N GLN A 189 -3.79 10.22 -6.49
CA GLN A 189 -3.75 10.59 -5.08
C GLN A 189 -3.98 9.37 -4.18
N GLN A 190 -4.87 8.45 -4.58
CA GLN A 190 -5.06 7.17 -3.90
C GLN A 190 -3.77 6.35 -3.88
N HIS A 191 -3.09 6.17 -5.02
CA HIS A 191 -1.78 5.48 -5.05
C HIS A 191 -0.74 6.16 -4.16
N ALA A 192 -0.72 7.50 -4.11
CA ALA A 192 0.19 8.23 -3.23
C ALA A 192 -0.10 8.00 -1.74
N VAL A 193 -1.38 7.98 -1.34
CA VAL A 193 -1.79 7.68 0.04
C VAL A 193 -1.44 6.24 0.40
N ARG A 194 -1.74 5.26 -0.47
CA ARG A 194 -1.41 3.85 -0.22
C ARG A 194 0.11 3.62 -0.11
N ALA A 195 0.90 4.32 -0.92
CA ALA A 195 2.35 4.31 -0.81
C ALA A 195 2.84 4.93 0.52
N LEU A 196 2.23 6.04 0.96
CA LEU A 196 2.51 6.68 2.25
C LEU A 196 2.17 5.74 3.42
N VAL A 197 1.03 5.03 3.37
CA VAL A 197 0.65 4.00 4.35
C VAL A 197 1.66 2.86 4.37
N SER A 198 2.17 2.43 3.21
CA SER A 198 3.21 1.38 3.14
C SER A 198 4.53 1.81 3.77
N VAL A 199 4.92 3.08 3.60
CA VAL A 199 6.08 3.68 4.28
C VAL A 199 5.86 3.75 5.78
N PHE A 200 4.65 4.12 6.22
CA PHE A 200 4.28 4.14 7.63
C PHE A 200 4.42 2.74 8.25
N GLY A 201 3.87 1.71 7.61
CA GLY A 201 4.05 0.32 8.01
C GLY A 201 5.51 -0.10 8.11
N ALA A 202 6.33 0.23 7.11
CA ALA A 202 7.77 -0.05 7.14
C ALA A 202 8.47 0.60 8.34
N PHE A 203 8.07 1.82 8.73
CA PHE A 203 8.64 2.50 9.90
C PHE A 203 8.11 1.97 11.24
N LEU A 204 6.89 1.41 11.29
CA LEU A 204 6.33 0.77 12.47
C LEU A 204 7.00 -0.58 12.77
N ARG A 205 7.48 -1.30 11.73
CA ARG A 205 8.06 -2.64 11.89
C ARG A 205 9.17 -2.74 12.94
N PRO A 206 10.21 -1.88 12.96
CA PRO A 206 11.24 -1.97 13.99
C PRO A 206 10.71 -1.86 15.42
N LEU A 207 9.66 -1.06 15.66
CA LEU A 207 8.99 -0.95 16.95
C LEU A 207 8.22 -2.23 17.27
N ALA A 208 7.42 -2.71 16.32
CA ALA A 208 6.60 -3.91 16.50
C ALA A 208 7.44 -5.18 16.78
N LEU A 209 8.65 -5.27 16.25
CA LEU A 209 9.59 -6.38 16.50
C LEU A 209 10.22 -6.34 17.91
N ARG A 210 10.08 -5.24 18.66
CA ARG A 210 10.74 -5.02 19.96
C ARG A 210 9.76 -4.46 21.01
N LEU A 211 8.49 -4.84 20.93
CA LEU A 211 7.45 -4.37 21.87
C LEU A 211 7.79 -4.72 23.33
N ASP A 212 8.37 -5.89 23.56
CA ASP A 212 8.71 -6.39 24.91
C ASP A 212 9.79 -5.53 25.61
N GLU A 213 10.62 -4.83 24.84
CA GLU A 213 11.65 -3.93 25.36
C GLU A 213 11.14 -2.51 25.61
N MET A 214 9.95 -2.16 25.09
CA MET A 214 9.46 -0.78 25.06
C MET A 214 9.30 -0.16 26.45
N ARG A 215 8.77 -0.91 27.42
CA ARG A 215 8.66 -0.47 28.81
C ARG A 215 10.01 -0.01 29.37
N GLN A 216 11.06 -0.79 29.11
CA GLN A 216 12.40 -0.52 29.64
C GLN A 216 12.99 0.78 29.06
N TRP A 217 12.63 1.13 27.82
CA TRP A 217 13.02 2.39 27.20
C TRP A 217 12.28 3.58 27.83
N ILE A 218 10.97 3.43 28.08
CA ILE A 218 10.12 4.45 28.71
C ILE A 218 10.62 4.76 30.12
N GLU A 219 10.90 3.73 30.91
CA GLU A 219 11.44 3.83 32.27
C GLU A 219 12.92 4.28 32.29
N GLY A 220 13.60 4.27 31.14
CA GLY A 220 15.01 4.63 31.02
C GLY A 220 15.98 3.59 31.60
N THR A 221 15.51 2.37 31.86
CA THR A 221 16.34 1.26 32.38
C THR A 221 17.27 0.68 31.33
N THR A 222 16.87 0.75 30.04
CA THR A 222 17.73 0.37 28.92
C THR A 222 17.86 1.47 27.88
N LYS A 223 18.94 1.40 27.10
CA LYS A 223 19.20 2.35 26.02
C LYS A 223 18.30 2.00 24.83
N VAL A 224 17.65 3.02 24.27
CA VAL A 224 16.87 2.90 23.04
C VAL A 224 17.76 2.38 21.89
N PRO A 225 17.38 1.27 21.23
CA PRO A 225 18.11 0.76 20.07
C PRO A 225 18.19 1.80 18.95
N ARG A 226 19.28 1.77 18.19
CA ARG A 226 19.50 2.75 17.11
C ARG A 226 18.38 2.71 16.08
N VAL A 227 17.93 1.51 15.71
CA VAL A 227 16.81 1.27 14.78
C VAL A 227 15.50 1.92 15.22
N ILE A 228 15.25 2.02 16.53
CA ILE A 228 14.06 2.69 17.08
C ILE A 228 14.26 4.21 17.06
N SER A 229 15.38 4.69 17.62
CA SER A 229 15.68 6.12 17.74
C SER A 229 15.66 6.88 16.42
N ARG A 230 15.90 6.18 15.31
CA ARG A 230 15.94 6.77 13.97
C ARG A 230 14.60 6.78 13.23
N VAL A 231 13.72 5.80 13.46
CA VAL A 231 12.40 5.76 12.80
C VAL A 231 11.38 6.66 13.50
N LEU A 232 11.50 6.83 14.83
CA LEU A 232 10.53 7.58 15.64
C LEU A 232 10.28 9.02 15.13
N PRO A 233 11.29 9.83 14.76
CA PRO A 233 11.04 11.17 14.22
C PRO A 233 10.20 11.16 12.94
N ALA A 234 10.41 10.18 12.05
CA ALA A 234 9.62 10.06 10.84
C ALA A 234 8.19 9.56 11.14
N LEU A 235 8.03 8.64 12.10
CA LEU A 235 6.72 8.21 12.59
C LEU A 235 5.93 9.40 13.16
N CYS A 236 6.55 10.30 13.92
CA CYS A 236 5.91 11.49 14.43
C CYS A 236 5.38 12.42 13.33
N VAL A 237 6.17 12.62 12.27
CA VAL A 237 5.74 13.41 11.10
C VAL A 237 4.55 12.73 10.40
N LEU A 238 4.56 11.40 10.29
CA LEU A 238 3.44 10.66 9.70
C LEU A 238 2.20 10.70 10.60
N CYS A 239 2.34 10.53 11.90
CA CYS A 239 1.26 10.68 12.88
C CYS A 239 0.63 12.08 12.81
N GLU A 240 1.45 13.13 12.73
CA GLU A 240 0.96 14.51 12.55
C GLU A 240 0.10 14.63 11.28
N TRP A 241 0.55 14.02 10.19
CA TRP A 241 -0.20 14.01 8.93
C TRP A 241 -1.48 13.19 9.04
N PHE A 242 -1.44 11.96 9.55
CA PHE A 242 -2.61 11.10 9.72
C PHE A 242 -3.64 11.69 10.69
N SER A 243 -3.21 12.54 11.62
CA SER A 243 -4.10 13.24 12.56
C SER A 243 -4.48 14.65 12.14
N CYS A 244 -4.15 15.05 10.91
CA CYS A 244 -4.48 16.36 10.38
C CYS A 244 -5.88 16.34 9.75
N PRO A 245 -6.82 17.24 10.11
CA PRO A 245 -8.15 17.28 9.50
C PRO A 245 -8.14 17.42 7.98
N LEU A 246 -7.20 18.18 7.43
CA LEU A 246 -7.05 18.34 5.97
C LEU A 246 -6.57 17.06 5.28
N ALA A 247 -5.72 16.27 5.94
CA ALA A 247 -5.33 14.96 5.43
C ALA A 247 -6.46 13.93 5.60
N SER A 248 -7.21 14.03 6.70
CA SER A 248 -8.37 13.19 6.98
C SER A 248 -9.46 13.32 5.93
N ALA A 249 -9.74 14.54 5.48
CA ALA A 249 -10.63 14.77 4.35
C ALA A 249 -10.20 14.00 3.08
N ILE A 250 -8.89 13.87 2.82
CA ILE A 250 -8.38 13.14 1.65
C ILE A 250 -8.62 11.64 1.78
N TYR A 251 -8.24 11.01 2.90
CA TYR A 251 -8.31 9.55 2.98
C TYR A 251 -9.73 9.04 3.30
N ARG A 252 -10.63 9.87 3.85
CA ARG A 252 -12.04 9.50 4.08
C ARG A 252 -12.86 9.38 2.79
N THR A 253 -12.44 10.04 1.72
CA THR A 253 -13.07 9.93 0.39
C THR A 253 -12.53 8.75 -0.42
N MET A 254 -11.54 8.02 0.11
CA MET A 254 -10.95 6.88 -0.59
C MET A 254 -11.74 5.60 -0.35
N PRO A 255 -11.90 4.74 -1.36
CA PRO A 255 -12.56 3.44 -1.20
C PRO A 255 -11.77 2.51 -0.26
N SER A 256 -10.46 2.69 -0.17
CA SER A 256 -9.59 1.92 0.71
C SER A 256 -8.33 2.70 1.05
N VAL A 257 -7.97 2.71 2.34
CA VAL A 257 -6.71 3.28 2.87
C VAL A 257 -5.70 2.17 3.17
N GLU A 258 -5.80 1.03 2.48
CA GLU A 258 -4.89 -0.09 2.65
C GLU A 258 -3.51 0.21 2.04
N ALA A 259 -2.48 -0.42 2.61
CA ALA A 259 -1.13 -0.38 2.03
C ALA A 259 -1.11 -0.93 0.58
N LEU A 260 -0.01 -0.70 -0.11
CA LEU A 260 0.25 -1.35 -1.40
C LEU A 260 0.32 -2.86 -1.20
N SER A 261 -0.16 -3.61 -2.19
CA SER A 261 -0.02 -5.06 -2.18
C SER A 261 1.45 -5.41 -2.43
N MET A 262 2.05 -6.20 -1.54
CA MET A 262 3.47 -6.53 -1.61
C MET A 262 3.64 -8.04 -1.41
N SER A 263 4.35 -8.68 -2.34
CA SER A 263 4.77 -10.08 -2.31
C SER A 263 6.14 -10.26 -1.65
N ILE A 264 7.07 -9.32 -1.84
CA ILE A 264 8.42 -9.40 -1.27
C ILE A 264 8.39 -9.29 0.27
N VAL A 265 7.61 -8.35 0.80
CA VAL A 265 7.46 -8.15 2.24
C VAL A 265 6.00 -7.94 2.59
N ASN A 266 5.45 -8.78 3.47
CA ASN A 266 4.11 -8.58 3.98
C ASN A 266 4.15 -7.61 5.17
N ILE A 267 3.55 -6.43 5.00
CA ILE A 267 3.46 -5.38 6.02
C ILE A 267 2.00 -5.01 6.24
N ASP A 268 1.42 -5.57 7.28
CA ASP A 268 0.09 -5.21 7.73
C ASP A 268 0.16 -3.95 8.62
N THR A 269 0.15 -2.78 7.98
CA THR A 269 0.36 -1.48 8.63
C THR A 269 -0.60 -1.25 9.79
N TRP A 270 -1.90 -1.54 9.59
CA TRP A 270 -2.93 -1.27 10.58
C TRP A 270 -2.87 -2.24 11.77
N HIS A 271 -2.51 -3.50 11.53
CA HIS A 271 -2.24 -4.46 12.62
C HIS A 271 -1.00 -4.09 13.43
N LEU A 272 0.07 -3.65 12.77
CA LEU A 272 1.28 -3.18 13.46
C LEU A 272 0.96 -1.96 14.32
N LEU A 273 0.19 -1.00 13.78
CA LEU A 273 -0.27 0.17 14.53
C LEU A 273 -1.09 -0.27 15.75
N ALA A 274 -2.08 -1.14 15.57
CA ALA A 274 -2.95 -1.63 16.65
C ALA A 274 -2.15 -2.31 17.77
N LYS A 275 -1.19 -3.18 17.41
CA LYS A 275 -0.30 -3.83 18.38
C LYS A 275 0.50 -2.82 19.19
N ILE A 276 1.12 -1.85 18.52
CA ILE A 276 1.93 -0.81 19.16
C ILE A 276 1.06 0.05 20.07
N THR A 277 -0.10 0.52 19.59
CA THR A 277 -0.93 1.47 20.34
C THR A 277 -1.64 0.83 21.53
N ASN A 278 -2.01 -0.45 21.44
CA ASN A 278 -2.53 -1.19 22.60
C ASN A 278 -1.51 -1.29 23.75
N GLU A 279 -0.23 -1.51 23.42
CA GLU A 279 0.84 -1.50 24.42
C GLU A 279 1.06 -0.10 25.01
N LEU A 280 1.03 0.93 24.16
CA LEU A 280 1.17 2.32 24.60
C LEU A 280 -0.01 2.77 25.48
N ALA A 281 -1.24 2.40 25.14
CA ALA A 281 -2.42 2.68 25.96
C ALA A 281 -2.28 2.07 27.35
N ARG A 282 -1.84 0.80 27.42
CA ARG A 282 -1.56 0.12 28.69
C ARG A 282 -0.51 0.87 29.55
N TYR A 283 0.55 1.37 28.92
CA TYR A 283 1.57 2.16 29.64
C TYR A 283 1.09 3.55 30.03
N GLN A 284 0.17 4.16 29.27
CA GLN A 284 -0.42 5.45 29.65
C GLN A 284 -1.39 5.27 30.83
N ASP A 285 -2.22 4.23 30.80
CA ASP A 285 -3.16 3.90 31.88
C ASP A 285 -2.43 3.50 33.18
N GLY A 286 -1.28 2.83 33.06
CA GLY A 286 -0.40 2.51 34.19
C GLY A 286 0.43 3.69 34.72
N GLY A 287 0.41 4.83 34.02
CA GLY A 287 1.14 6.05 34.40
C GLY A 287 2.64 6.03 34.06
N GLU A 288 3.12 5.03 33.30
CA GLU A 288 4.51 4.98 32.85
C GLU A 288 4.77 5.84 31.61
N LEU A 289 3.80 5.91 30.68
CA LEU A 289 3.87 6.76 29.50
C LEU A 289 3.19 8.10 29.77
N LEU A 290 3.89 9.19 29.48
CA LEU A 290 3.32 10.53 29.56
C LEU A 290 2.06 10.71 28.70
N LYS A 291 1.26 11.70 29.06
CA LYS A 291 0.07 12.11 28.31
C LYS A 291 0.29 13.48 27.67
N ILE A 292 -0.01 13.58 26.38
CA ILE A 292 -0.01 14.86 25.65
C ILE A 292 -1.34 15.58 25.95
N GLU A 293 -1.27 16.86 26.26
CA GLU A 293 -2.42 17.67 26.61
C GLU A 293 -2.72 18.73 25.55
N HIS A 294 -4.01 19.02 25.39
CA HIS A 294 -4.50 20.09 24.51
C HIS A 294 -4.78 21.39 25.25
N SER A 295 -4.83 21.38 26.59
CA SER A 295 -5.11 22.56 27.41
C SER A 295 -3.83 23.34 27.71
N SER A 296 -3.96 24.66 27.90
CA SER A 296 -2.87 25.56 28.24
C SER A 296 -2.41 25.47 29.70
N GLY A 297 -2.97 24.53 30.48
CA GLY A 297 -2.77 24.42 31.93
C GLY A 297 -1.50 23.69 32.37
N SER A 298 -0.80 23.00 31.47
CA SER A 298 0.47 22.32 31.80
C SER A 298 1.68 23.25 31.64
N ASP A 299 2.52 23.28 32.68
CA ASP A 299 3.79 24.01 32.71
C ASP A 299 4.87 23.36 31.82
N ASN A 300 4.72 22.07 31.53
CA ASN A 300 5.70 21.31 30.74
C ASN A 300 5.40 21.38 29.24
N ALA A 301 6.40 21.80 28.46
CA ALA A 301 6.32 21.94 27.02
C ALA A 301 7.59 21.44 26.31
N CYS A 302 7.43 20.90 25.11
CA CYS A 302 8.53 20.44 24.27
C CYS A 302 8.25 20.75 22.80
N ILE A 303 9.31 21.05 22.04
CA ILE A 303 9.26 21.13 20.58
C ILE A 303 10.13 20.00 20.04
N LEU A 304 9.53 19.11 19.25
CA LEU A 304 10.27 18.04 18.59
C LEU A 304 10.99 18.58 17.34
N PRO A 305 12.30 18.29 17.16
CA PRO A 305 13.08 18.80 16.03
C PRO A 305 12.47 18.48 14.67
N GLU A 306 11.90 17.29 14.50
CA GLU A 306 11.26 16.85 13.26
C GLU A 306 10.00 17.65 12.90
N LEU A 307 9.20 18.05 13.89
CA LEU A 307 7.99 18.84 13.67
C LEU A 307 8.36 20.30 13.40
N ALA A 308 9.37 20.83 14.09
CA ALA A 308 9.96 22.13 13.74
C ALA A 308 10.57 22.10 12.33
N TYR A 309 11.23 20.98 11.97
CA TYR A 309 11.79 20.78 10.64
C TYR A 309 10.71 20.66 9.57
N LEU A 310 9.45 20.37 9.89
CA LEU A 310 8.33 20.31 8.94
C LEU A 310 7.38 21.50 9.04
N SER A 311 7.67 22.50 9.88
CA SER A 311 6.86 23.71 9.95
C SER A 311 6.75 24.39 8.57
N SER A 312 5.53 24.88 8.29
CA SER A 312 5.16 25.49 7.00
C SER A 312 5.29 24.57 5.78
N PHE A 313 5.31 23.26 5.97
CA PHE A 313 5.29 22.30 4.87
C PHE A 313 3.84 21.99 4.47
N SER A 314 3.37 22.52 3.34
CA SER A 314 1.97 22.42 2.91
C SER A 314 1.01 23.04 3.95
N SER A 315 -0.29 22.96 3.71
CA SER A 315 -1.33 23.38 4.65
C SER A 315 -1.55 22.39 5.80
N VAL A 316 -1.00 21.18 5.71
CA VAL A 316 -1.20 20.11 6.70
C VAL A 316 -0.26 20.17 7.90
N PHE A 317 0.80 20.99 7.85
CA PHE A 317 1.66 21.26 9.00
C PHE A 317 1.53 22.72 9.44
N PRO A 318 1.53 23.00 10.76
CA PRO A 318 1.46 24.36 11.28
C PRO A 318 2.61 25.24 10.77
N SER A 319 2.33 26.54 10.62
CA SER A 319 3.32 27.53 10.15
C SER A 319 4.46 27.73 11.15
N SER A 320 4.17 27.64 12.44
CA SER A 320 5.14 27.69 13.53
C SER A 320 5.45 26.30 14.10
N PRO A 321 6.62 26.10 14.73
CA PRO A 321 6.92 24.87 15.44
C PRO A 321 5.84 24.52 16.47
N ARG A 322 5.26 23.33 16.36
CA ARG A 322 4.23 22.85 17.27
C ARG A 322 4.83 22.67 18.67
N VAL A 323 4.21 23.35 19.65
CA VAL A 323 4.55 23.21 21.07
C VAL A 323 3.67 22.10 21.64
N LEU A 324 4.29 20.97 21.99
CA LEU A 324 3.61 19.84 22.62
C LEU A 324 3.66 20.02 24.13
N ARG A 325 2.48 20.13 24.75
CA ARG A 325 2.31 20.19 26.20
C ARG A 325 2.02 18.80 26.75
N TYR A 326 2.51 18.50 27.93
CA TYR A 326 2.39 17.16 28.49
C TYR A 326 2.37 17.17 30.02
N THR A 327 1.81 16.11 30.60
CA THR A 327 1.94 15.80 32.02
C THR A 327 2.89 14.62 32.20
N THR A 328 3.78 14.73 33.18
CA THR A 328 4.72 13.65 33.51
C THR A 328 4.81 13.46 35.02
N ALA A 329 4.92 12.19 35.43
CA ALA A 329 5.25 11.81 36.80
C ALA A 329 6.77 11.55 36.99
N SER A 330 7.55 11.50 35.91
CA SER A 330 8.99 11.21 35.95
C SER A 330 9.81 12.00 34.92
N ASP A 331 11.08 12.23 35.20
CA ASP A 331 12.00 12.98 34.32
C ASP A 331 12.68 12.09 33.24
N GLY A 332 12.20 10.86 33.03
CA GLY A 332 12.82 9.88 32.13
C GLY A 332 12.55 10.14 30.64
N GLN A 333 13.61 10.23 29.82
CA GLN A 333 13.58 10.26 28.34
C GLN A 333 12.37 10.96 27.69
N ILE A 334 12.04 12.18 28.13
CA ILE A 334 10.85 12.91 27.68
C ILE A 334 10.67 12.93 26.15
N PRO A 335 11.67 13.26 25.31
CA PRO A 335 11.49 13.25 23.86
C PRO A 335 11.20 11.88 23.26
N LEU A 336 11.60 10.78 23.90
CA LEU A 336 11.19 9.43 23.47
C LEU A 336 9.69 9.25 23.77
N GLN A 337 9.31 9.50 25.02
CA GLN A 337 7.95 9.26 25.48
C GLN A 337 6.93 10.13 24.72
N ILE A 338 7.25 11.40 24.40
CA ILE A 338 6.37 12.24 23.58
C ILE A 338 6.17 11.63 22.19
N ARG A 339 7.22 11.11 21.55
CA ARG A 339 7.10 10.49 20.22
C ARG A 339 6.23 9.23 20.25
N LEU A 340 6.35 8.44 21.30
CA LEU A 340 5.50 7.27 21.53
C LEU A 340 4.05 7.69 21.80
N ALA A 341 3.82 8.70 22.65
CA ALA A 341 2.49 9.21 22.93
C ALA A 341 1.81 9.82 21.68
N GLN A 342 2.57 10.36 20.73
CA GLN A 342 2.02 10.81 19.44
C GLN A 342 1.47 9.66 18.58
N LEU A 343 2.05 8.45 18.65
CA LEU A 343 1.47 7.28 17.97
C LEU A 343 0.11 6.91 18.55
N LEU A 344 -0.02 6.95 19.88
CA LEU A 344 -1.29 6.69 20.56
C LEU A 344 -2.34 7.75 20.21
N LEU A 345 -1.98 9.04 20.29
CA LEU A 345 -2.87 10.14 19.89
C LEU A 345 -3.32 10.02 18.45
N ALA A 346 -2.43 9.56 17.55
CA ALA A 346 -2.79 9.34 16.17
C ALA A 346 -3.77 8.17 15.98
N ALA A 347 -3.61 7.08 16.73
CA ALA A 347 -4.57 5.98 16.72
C ALA A 347 -5.95 6.40 17.24
N GLU A 348 -6.01 7.19 18.31
CA GLU A 348 -7.27 7.75 18.84
C GLU A 348 -7.96 8.65 17.80
N TYR A 349 -7.20 9.47 17.08
CA TYR A 349 -7.74 10.30 16.01
C TYR A 349 -8.26 9.46 14.83
N LEU A 350 -7.50 8.41 14.44
CA LEU A 350 -7.86 7.54 13.33
C LEU A 350 -9.11 6.72 13.61
N ASP A 351 -9.29 6.25 14.85
CA ASP A 351 -10.53 5.63 15.32
C ASP A 351 -11.73 6.59 15.16
N GLY A 352 -11.58 7.84 15.62
CA GLY A 352 -12.60 8.89 15.43
C GLY A 352 -12.78 9.38 13.99
N SER A 353 -11.95 8.91 13.04
CA SER A 353 -12.03 9.29 11.62
C SER A 353 -12.92 8.35 10.78
N GLU A 354 -13.56 7.35 11.42
CA GLU A 354 -14.46 6.37 10.77
C GLU A 354 -13.77 5.54 9.67
N LEU A 355 -12.48 5.21 9.87
CA LEU A 355 -11.76 4.34 8.94
C LEU A 355 -12.29 2.91 8.99
N SER A 356 -12.56 2.31 7.82
CA SER A 356 -13.03 0.94 7.73
C SER A 356 -11.99 -0.11 8.14
N CYS A 357 -10.70 0.22 8.09
CA CYS A 357 -9.59 -0.71 8.30
C CYS A 357 -8.99 -0.69 9.71
N PHE A 358 -9.33 0.30 10.55
CA PHE A 358 -8.74 0.50 11.88
C PHE A 358 -9.74 1.16 12.84
N PHE A 359 -9.98 0.57 14.00
CA PHE A 359 -10.94 1.08 14.99
C PHE A 359 -10.61 0.59 16.41
N PHE A 360 -11.16 1.25 17.42
CA PHE A 360 -11.15 0.82 18.81
C PHE A 360 -12.38 -0.04 19.11
N CYS A 361 -12.15 -1.28 19.52
CA CYS A 361 -13.22 -2.21 19.86
C CYS A 361 -13.57 -2.11 21.34
N GLU A 362 -14.68 -1.43 21.66
CA GLU A 362 -15.17 -1.27 23.04
C GLU A 362 -15.32 -2.60 23.79
N LYS A 363 -15.73 -3.68 23.09
CA LYS A 363 -15.91 -5.01 23.70
C LYS A 363 -14.59 -5.62 24.19
N SER A 364 -13.51 -5.41 23.43
CA SER A 364 -12.19 -5.97 23.76
C SER A 364 -11.31 -4.98 24.51
N GLY A 365 -11.68 -3.69 24.53
CA GLY A 365 -10.89 -2.60 25.10
C GLY A 365 -9.58 -2.37 24.35
N LYS A 366 -9.55 -2.65 23.04
CA LYS A 366 -8.33 -2.63 22.22
C LYS A 366 -8.57 -2.03 20.84
N PHE A 367 -7.55 -1.36 20.31
CA PHE A 367 -7.45 -1.06 18.89
C PHE A 367 -7.31 -2.35 18.08
N MET A 368 -8.04 -2.44 16.97
CA MET A 368 -8.05 -3.59 16.08
C MET A 368 -7.98 -3.14 14.62
N ARG A 369 -7.33 -3.98 13.81
CA ARG A 369 -7.49 -3.97 12.36
C ARG A 369 -8.82 -4.65 12.02
N SER A 370 -9.58 -4.09 11.09
CA SER A 370 -10.76 -4.76 10.53
C SER A 370 -10.33 -5.90 9.61
N GLU A 371 -10.90 -7.08 9.81
CA GLU A 371 -10.80 -8.17 8.84
C GLU A 371 -11.55 -7.73 7.57
N ARG A 372 -11.00 -8.00 6.39
CA ARG A 372 -11.65 -7.63 5.13
C ARG A 372 -13.00 -8.35 5.05
N VAL A 373 -14.09 -7.63 5.31
CA VAL A 373 -15.44 -8.12 5.01
C VAL A 373 -15.65 -7.88 3.51
N GLU A 374 -15.36 -8.89 2.71
CA GLU A 374 -15.88 -8.98 1.34
C GLU A 374 -17.39 -9.20 1.41
N GLY A 375 -18.16 -8.27 0.86
CA GLY A 375 -19.57 -8.47 0.53
C GLY A 375 -20.55 -8.32 1.69
N ASP A 376 -21.04 -7.10 1.90
CA ASP A 376 -22.44 -6.87 2.27
C ASP A 376 -22.89 -5.50 1.74
N LEU A 377 -22.98 -5.42 0.41
CA LEU A 377 -23.94 -4.52 -0.22
C LEU A 377 -25.30 -5.21 -0.15
N HIS A 378 -25.95 -5.23 1.01
CA HIS A 378 -27.41 -5.24 1.04
C HIS A 378 -27.98 -4.76 2.39
N GLU A 379 -28.84 -3.76 2.23
CA GLU A 379 -29.94 -3.40 3.13
C GLU A 379 -29.61 -2.70 4.44
N HIS A 380 -29.44 -1.37 4.38
CA HIS A 380 -30.09 -0.47 5.33
C HIS A 380 -30.65 0.76 4.60
N MET A 381 -31.81 0.60 3.97
CA MET A 381 -32.75 1.73 3.77
C MET A 381 -34.18 1.23 3.90
N LYS A 382 -34.78 1.54 5.06
CA LYS A 382 -36.21 1.32 5.30
C LYS A 382 -37.05 2.29 4.48
N SER A 383 -38.13 1.72 3.94
CA SER A 383 -39.47 2.31 3.85
C SER A 383 -39.68 3.48 2.88
N SER A 384 -40.45 3.21 1.81
CA SER A 384 -41.72 3.92 1.55
C SER A 384 -42.62 3.17 0.54
N ASN A 385 -43.84 2.91 1.00
CA ASN A 385 -45.07 2.43 0.35
C ASN A 385 -45.24 2.62 -1.18
N ALA A 386 -45.82 1.63 -1.88
CA ALA A 386 -47.25 1.62 -2.27
C ALA A 386 -47.59 0.51 -3.30
N HIS A 387 -48.59 -0.30 -2.95
CA HIS A 387 -49.66 -0.93 -3.77
C HIS A 387 -49.68 -0.74 -5.30
N GLN A 388 -49.88 -1.81 -6.12
CA GLN A 388 -51.17 -2.44 -6.49
C GLN A 388 -51.09 -3.35 -7.77
N ASN A 389 -51.69 -4.54 -7.66
CA ASN A 389 -52.56 -5.33 -8.59
C ASN A 389 -52.15 -5.91 -9.97
N GLU A 390 -52.19 -7.25 -10.02
CA GLU A 390 -52.94 -8.22 -10.87
C GLU A 390 -53.06 -8.10 -12.42
N GLU A 391 -52.57 -9.19 -13.07
CA GLU A 391 -52.98 -9.98 -14.28
C GLU A 391 -54.42 -9.80 -14.87
N LEU A 392 -54.81 -10.03 -16.15
CA LEU A 392 -54.49 -10.96 -17.29
C LEU A 392 -55.37 -10.53 -18.56
N PRO A 393 -55.56 -11.30 -19.67
CA PRO A 393 -54.92 -11.26 -21.01
C PRO A 393 -55.83 -10.84 -22.23
N ARG A 394 -55.31 -10.75 -23.49
CA ARG A 394 -55.91 -11.28 -24.77
C ARG A 394 -55.27 -10.79 -26.10
N LEU A 395 -54.93 -11.79 -26.94
CA LEU A 395 -54.92 -11.98 -28.42
C LEU A 395 -54.87 -10.83 -29.49
N SER A 396 -53.94 -11.07 -30.45
CA SER A 396 -54.00 -10.97 -31.94
C SER A 396 -53.73 -9.65 -32.71
N THR A 397 -52.50 -9.60 -33.28
CA THR A 397 -51.88 -8.92 -34.46
C THR A 397 -52.70 -7.96 -35.36
N PRO A 398 -52.06 -6.87 -35.86
CA PRO A 398 -51.32 -6.95 -37.14
C PRO A 398 -49.90 -6.36 -37.07
N VAL A 399 -48.99 -6.88 -37.90
CA VAL A 399 -47.55 -6.56 -37.87
C VAL A 399 -47.28 -5.06 -38.07
N THR A 400 -46.95 -4.37 -36.99
CA THR A 400 -46.58 -2.95 -36.99
C THR A 400 -45.10 -2.76 -37.32
N ARG A 401 -44.72 -1.54 -37.70
CA ARG A 401 -43.32 -1.12 -37.91
C ARG A 401 -42.41 -1.45 -36.72
N GLU A 402 -42.97 -1.54 -35.53
CA GLU A 402 -42.31 -1.95 -34.29
C GLU A 402 -41.98 -3.46 -34.29
N GLU A 403 -42.84 -4.34 -34.76
CA GLU A 403 -42.52 -5.77 -34.88
C GLU A 403 -41.42 -6.06 -35.92
N LEU A 404 -41.37 -5.27 -37.01
CA LEU A 404 -40.28 -5.33 -37.99
C LEU A 404 -38.96 -4.82 -37.41
N LEU A 405 -39.01 -3.76 -36.59
CA LEU A 405 -37.85 -3.26 -35.84
C LEU A 405 -37.43 -4.26 -34.75
N GLU A 406 -38.34 -4.93 -34.06
CA GLU A 406 -38.03 -5.99 -33.11
C GLU A 406 -37.47 -7.24 -33.79
N ARG A 407 -37.84 -7.51 -35.04
CA ARG A 407 -37.30 -8.65 -35.80
C ARG A 407 -35.91 -8.35 -36.35
N GLU A 408 -35.64 -7.10 -36.71
CA GLU A 408 -34.29 -6.59 -37.00
C GLU A 408 -33.44 -6.46 -35.74
N LEU A 409 -34.01 -6.01 -34.62
CA LEU A 409 -33.35 -5.99 -33.31
C LEU A 409 -33.05 -7.40 -32.84
N ARG A 410 -33.96 -8.37 -32.97
CA ARG A 410 -33.68 -9.80 -32.66
C ARG A 410 -32.66 -10.43 -33.59
N LYS A 411 -32.61 -10.05 -34.87
CA LYS A 411 -31.53 -10.45 -35.79
C LYS A 411 -30.21 -9.79 -35.41
N HIS A 412 -30.22 -8.52 -35.01
CA HIS A 412 -29.05 -7.80 -34.48
C HIS A 412 -28.60 -8.37 -33.13
N GLU A 413 -29.52 -8.76 -32.23
CA GLU A 413 -29.25 -9.40 -30.93
C GLU A 413 -28.66 -10.80 -31.12
N GLN A 414 -29.15 -11.57 -32.10
CA GLN A 414 -28.57 -12.86 -32.48
C GLN A 414 -27.22 -12.71 -33.21
N LEU A 415 -26.98 -11.57 -33.89
CA LEU A 415 -25.68 -11.20 -34.46
C LEU A 415 -24.72 -10.57 -33.44
N LEU A 416 -25.23 -10.14 -32.28
CA LEU A 416 -24.51 -9.54 -31.16
C LEU A 416 -24.26 -10.50 -29.99
N VAL A 417 -24.53 -11.81 -30.15
CA VAL A 417 -23.73 -12.79 -29.42
C VAL A 417 -22.33 -12.73 -30.04
N LEU A 418 -21.51 -11.83 -29.50
CA LEU A 418 -20.13 -11.65 -29.92
C LEU A 418 -19.46 -13.03 -29.87
N ASN A 419 -18.57 -13.36 -30.83
CA ASN A 419 -17.88 -14.65 -30.86
C ASN A 419 -17.29 -15.03 -29.49
N ASP A 420 -16.85 -14.03 -28.72
CA ASP A 420 -16.44 -14.13 -27.33
C ASP A 420 -17.42 -14.89 -26.44
N ASP A 421 -18.71 -14.54 -26.46
CA ASP A 421 -19.71 -15.17 -25.59
C ASP A 421 -19.95 -16.64 -25.99
N ARG A 422 -19.81 -16.98 -27.28
CA ARG A 422 -19.87 -18.37 -27.77
C ARG A 422 -18.64 -19.17 -27.37
N ILE A 423 -17.45 -18.57 -27.45
CA ILE A 423 -16.19 -19.18 -27.02
C ILE A 423 -16.24 -19.48 -25.52
N LEU A 424 -16.68 -18.51 -24.73
CA LEU A 424 -16.82 -18.66 -23.28
C LEU A 424 -17.83 -19.72 -22.89
N GLN A 425 -19.01 -19.71 -23.50
CA GLN A 425 -20.02 -20.73 -23.24
C GLN A 425 -19.49 -22.14 -23.57
N SER A 426 -18.66 -22.26 -24.61
CA SER A 426 -18.02 -23.53 -24.97
C SER A 426 -17.02 -23.98 -23.90
N CYS A 427 -16.18 -23.07 -23.38
CA CYS A 427 -15.26 -23.38 -22.28
C CYS A 427 -16.00 -23.79 -21.00
N VAL A 428 -17.05 -23.06 -20.63
CA VAL A 428 -17.89 -23.37 -19.47
C VAL A 428 -18.53 -24.75 -19.63
N ASN A 429 -19.15 -25.03 -20.79
CA ASN A 429 -19.75 -26.33 -21.05
C ASN A 429 -18.72 -27.46 -20.98
N PHE A 430 -17.50 -27.26 -21.50
CA PHE A 430 -16.44 -28.27 -21.43
C PHE A 430 -16.05 -28.57 -19.98
N THR A 431 -15.88 -27.55 -19.14
CA THR A 431 -15.55 -27.74 -17.71
C THR A 431 -16.65 -28.44 -16.92
N GLN A 432 -17.91 -28.34 -17.36
CA GLN A 432 -19.04 -29.05 -16.75
C GLN A 432 -19.13 -30.51 -17.21
N HIS A 433 -18.76 -30.81 -18.46
CA HIS A 433 -18.81 -32.15 -19.02
C HIS A 433 -17.59 -33.02 -18.64
N GLU A 434 -16.42 -32.41 -18.46
CA GLU A 434 -15.23 -33.05 -17.92
C GLU A 434 -14.71 -32.27 -16.71
N PRO A 435 -15.24 -32.52 -15.49
CA PRO A 435 -14.68 -31.90 -14.29
C PRO A 435 -13.29 -32.46 -13.97
N ALA A 436 -12.42 -31.63 -13.40
CA ALA A 436 -11.13 -32.09 -12.88
C ALA A 436 -11.35 -33.12 -11.76
N GLN A 437 -10.60 -34.23 -11.77
CA GLN A 437 -10.76 -35.29 -10.77
C GLN A 437 -10.16 -34.87 -9.42
N ASP A 438 -10.98 -34.85 -8.36
CA ASP A 438 -10.58 -34.45 -7.00
C ASP A 438 -9.36 -35.23 -6.46
N SER A 439 -9.15 -36.47 -6.92
CA SER A 439 -8.06 -37.35 -6.49
C SER A 439 -6.65 -36.89 -6.90
N LEU A 440 -6.52 -35.94 -7.83
CA LEU A 440 -5.22 -35.43 -8.28
C LEU A 440 -4.62 -34.42 -7.27
N PHE A 441 -5.42 -33.81 -6.40
CA PHE A 441 -5.04 -32.63 -5.60
C PHE A 441 -4.77 -32.92 -4.10
N VAL A 442 -4.74 -34.20 -3.70
CA VAL A 442 -4.70 -34.63 -2.28
C VAL A 442 -3.36 -34.35 -1.58
N ASP A 443 -2.25 -34.27 -2.34
CA ASP A 443 -0.88 -34.14 -1.79
C ASP A 443 -0.34 -32.69 -1.73
N PHE A 444 -1.14 -31.68 -2.10
CA PHE A 444 -0.68 -30.28 -2.14
C PHE A 444 -0.95 -29.55 -0.82
N LYS A 445 0.13 -29.12 -0.15
CA LYS A 445 0.04 -28.27 1.05
C LYS A 445 -0.36 -26.85 0.69
N MET A 446 -1.40 -26.38 1.38
CA MET A 446 -1.98 -25.04 1.25
C MET A 446 -0.96 -23.93 1.60
N PRO A 447 -0.92 -22.81 0.84
CA PRO A 447 -0.38 -21.55 1.36
C PRO A 447 -1.31 -21.02 2.45
N GLN A 448 -0.84 -20.98 3.70
CA GLN A 448 -1.60 -20.43 4.83
C GLN A 448 -1.65 -18.89 4.73
N SER A 449 -2.49 -18.31 3.86
CA SER A 449 -2.71 -16.85 3.85
C SER A 449 -3.86 -16.30 2.98
N ARG A 450 -4.71 -17.09 2.32
CA ARG A 450 -5.77 -16.54 1.43
C ARG A 450 -7.10 -17.28 1.58
N ASP A 451 -8.20 -16.54 1.73
CA ASP A 451 -9.58 -17.04 1.88
C ASP A 451 -10.36 -17.12 0.54
N VAL A 452 -9.68 -17.07 -0.61
CA VAL A 452 -10.35 -17.19 -1.93
C VAL A 452 -10.48 -18.68 -2.32
N PRO A 453 -11.66 -19.16 -2.78
CA PRO A 453 -11.83 -20.56 -3.17
C PRO A 453 -10.87 -20.95 -4.30
N ASN A 454 -10.12 -22.03 -4.12
CA ASN A 454 -9.27 -22.60 -5.17
C ASN A 454 -10.15 -23.19 -6.27
N ILE A 455 -9.84 -22.84 -7.53
CA ILE A 455 -10.60 -23.33 -8.68
C ILE A 455 -9.76 -24.33 -9.45
N TYR A 456 -10.22 -25.58 -9.44
CA TYR A 456 -9.63 -26.66 -10.23
C TYR A 456 -10.33 -26.74 -11.58
N ARG A 457 -9.57 -26.55 -12.66
CA ARG A 457 -10.07 -26.68 -14.05
C ARG A 457 -9.08 -27.53 -14.84
N ASN A 458 -9.60 -28.24 -15.83
CA ASN A 458 -8.84 -28.97 -16.85
C ASN A 458 -8.81 -28.23 -18.19
N VAL A 459 -9.39 -27.02 -18.25
CA VAL A 459 -9.46 -26.17 -19.44
C VAL A 459 -8.80 -24.83 -19.16
N VAL A 460 -8.02 -24.35 -20.12
CA VAL A 460 -7.49 -22.99 -20.16
C VAL A 460 -7.86 -22.35 -21.49
N LEU A 461 -8.37 -21.11 -21.44
CA LEU A 461 -8.66 -20.31 -22.62
C LEU A 461 -7.41 -19.54 -23.03
N LEU A 462 -6.91 -19.80 -24.25
CA LEU A 462 -5.78 -19.05 -24.79
C LEU A 462 -6.26 -17.87 -25.63
N THR A 463 -6.04 -16.65 -25.13
CA THR A 463 -6.36 -15.43 -25.89
C THR A 463 -5.42 -14.28 -25.54
N GLU A 464 -5.20 -13.40 -26.51
CA GLU A 464 -4.55 -12.09 -26.34
C GLU A 464 -5.58 -10.94 -26.23
N ASP A 465 -6.87 -11.25 -26.42
CA ASP A 465 -7.96 -10.29 -26.31
C ASP A 465 -8.29 -10.00 -24.83
N ARG A 466 -8.18 -8.72 -24.45
CA ARG A 466 -8.40 -8.25 -23.08
C ARG A 466 -9.86 -8.34 -22.64
N VAL A 467 -10.81 -8.13 -23.54
CA VAL A 467 -12.25 -8.17 -23.24
C VAL A 467 -12.69 -9.61 -23.02
N LEU A 468 -12.28 -10.53 -23.90
CA LEU A 468 -12.54 -11.96 -23.75
C LEU A 468 -11.89 -12.52 -22.48
N ASN A 469 -10.67 -12.07 -22.15
CA ASN A 469 -10.02 -12.44 -20.90
C ASN A 469 -10.85 -12.01 -19.68
N MET A 470 -11.29 -10.75 -19.61
CA MET A 470 -12.15 -10.30 -18.50
C MET A 470 -13.44 -11.10 -18.37
N LYS A 471 -14.09 -11.43 -19.50
CA LYS A 471 -15.30 -12.24 -19.51
C LYS A 471 -15.05 -13.72 -19.15
N ALA A 472 -13.89 -14.29 -19.49
CA ALA A 472 -13.49 -15.65 -19.07
C ALA A 472 -13.27 -15.73 -17.56
N MET A 473 -12.58 -14.72 -17.03
CA MET A 473 -12.28 -14.63 -15.61
C MET A 473 -13.56 -14.49 -14.77
N SER A 474 -14.56 -13.73 -15.21
CA SER A 474 -15.85 -13.62 -14.48
C SER A 474 -16.64 -14.93 -14.45
N GLN A 475 -16.39 -15.83 -15.41
CA GLN A 475 -16.96 -17.18 -15.48
C GLN A 475 -16.04 -18.25 -14.84
N GLN A 476 -15.00 -17.84 -14.11
CA GLN A 476 -14.03 -18.76 -13.50
C GLN A 476 -13.35 -19.70 -14.51
N ILE A 477 -13.15 -19.22 -15.74
CA ILE A 477 -12.40 -19.91 -16.79
C ILE A 477 -11.00 -19.30 -16.86
N PRO A 478 -9.96 -20.07 -16.53
CA PRO A 478 -8.59 -19.60 -16.60
C PRO A 478 -8.19 -19.13 -17.99
N CYS A 479 -7.47 -18.02 -18.07
CA CYS A 479 -7.13 -17.41 -19.34
C CYS A 479 -5.64 -17.01 -19.43
N ARG A 480 -4.96 -17.38 -20.52
CA ARG A 480 -3.53 -17.07 -20.74
C ARG A 480 -3.26 -16.66 -22.18
N THR A 481 -2.18 -15.91 -22.40
CA THR A 481 -1.64 -15.76 -23.76
C THR A 481 -0.92 -17.03 -24.17
N MET A 482 -0.81 -17.27 -25.48
CA MET A 482 -0.12 -18.44 -26.02
C MET A 482 1.31 -18.57 -25.49
N THR A 483 2.08 -17.47 -25.47
CA THR A 483 3.46 -17.44 -24.95
C THR A 483 3.54 -17.82 -23.48
N ARG A 484 2.57 -17.40 -22.66
CA ARG A 484 2.53 -17.75 -21.23
C ARG A 484 2.18 -19.20 -21.03
N PHE A 485 1.24 -19.73 -21.82
CA PHE A 485 0.88 -21.13 -21.78
C PHE A 485 2.05 -22.02 -22.19
N MET A 486 2.76 -21.70 -23.28
CA MET A 486 3.95 -22.46 -23.71
C MET A 486 5.04 -22.48 -22.63
N LYS A 487 5.35 -21.31 -22.04
CA LYS A 487 6.33 -21.20 -20.94
C LYS A 487 5.90 -22.02 -19.72
N TRP A 488 4.61 -22.00 -19.38
CA TRP A 488 4.05 -22.76 -18.26
C TRP A 488 4.06 -24.27 -18.52
N ALA A 489 3.59 -24.70 -19.70
CA ALA A 489 3.52 -26.09 -20.11
C ALA A 489 4.90 -26.70 -20.44
N LYS A 490 5.98 -25.91 -20.32
CA LYS A 490 7.35 -26.28 -20.72
C LYS A 490 7.42 -26.79 -22.16
N ILE A 491 6.52 -26.31 -23.02
CA ILE A 491 6.52 -26.59 -24.45
C ILE A 491 7.42 -25.52 -25.09
N THR A 492 8.64 -25.91 -25.46
CA THR A 492 9.63 -25.03 -26.11
C THR A 492 9.24 -24.62 -27.52
#